data_AF-A0A812EUR9-F1
#
_entry.id   AF-A0A812EUR9-F1
#
_cell.length_a   1.000
_cell.length_b   1.000
_cell.length_c   1.000
_cell.angle_alpha   90.00
_cell.angle_beta   90.00
_cell.angle_gamma   90.00
#
_symmetry.space_group_name_H-M   'P 1'
#
loop_
_entity.id
_entity.type
_entity.pdbx_description
1 polymer ?
#
loop_
_entity_poly.entity_id
_entity_poly.type
_entity_poly.pdbx_seq_one_letter_code
_entity_poly.pdbx_strand_id
1 'polypeptide(L)'
;MVSGVIHPVENVTLVRQSTFTEGGKIKADVKKEIADIDMEENVGKDDNYKVEIPAKTNLAYHVVELKIRPDGSIGVCLIDEDKGGFDIPDSLPVKEKDKSLFYPPEEVAMVKDKREVQEAFAECLNFPILMERLVHILHVIHSHEEEKEPWDDKFWRFVGDDGFQATHRFLKLINVNFEYGEAIEACNVDKDMLGCVLYYLELMSFMSDEEINAIKYCAFRPHLVPCFLKVFRDTLTQKPIEKNSMMPLLEYDQALDFLYCLGYDLSNVEKTDTVLPPKESFKAVEAAGKILYGLFILPVQ
;
A
#
# COMPACT_ATOMS: atom_id res chain seq x y z
N MET A 1 2.46 21.73 -4.30
CA MET A 1 2.05 22.51 -5.51
C MET A 1 2.30 21.66 -6.75
N VAL A 2 1.36 21.56 -7.69
CA VAL A 2 1.63 20.86 -8.96
C VAL A 2 2.38 21.81 -9.90
N SER A 3 3.58 21.44 -10.32
CA SER A 3 4.43 22.25 -11.21
C SER A 3 4.49 21.75 -12.65
N GLY A 4 4.00 20.53 -12.91
CA GLY A 4 3.96 19.94 -14.23
C GLY A 4 2.92 18.84 -14.30
N VAL A 5 2.33 18.65 -15.49
CA VAL A 5 1.32 17.61 -15.74
C VAL A 5 1.59 16.98 -17.10
N ILE A 6 1.47 15.66 -17.18
CA ILE A 6 1.54 14.88 -18.42
C ILE A 6 0.14 14.39 -18.74
N HIS A 7 -0.31 14.60 -19.97
CA HIS A 7 -1.63 14.19 -20.43
C HIS A 7 -1.59 13.84 -21.92
N PRO A 8 -2.50 12.99 -22.42
CA PRO A 8 -2.54 12.66 -23.84
C PRO A 8 -3.01 13.89 -24.63
N VAL A 9 -2.46 14.05 -25.83
CA VAL A 9 -2.80 15.18 -26.72
C VAL A 9 -4.13 14.95 -27.42
N GLU A 10 -4.54 13.69 -27.55
CA GLU A 10 -5.75 13.23 -28.23
C GLU A 10 -6.42 12.11 -27.44
N ASN A 11 -7.64 11.71 -27.84
CA ASN A 11 -8.35 10.61 -27.22
C ASN A 11 -7.62 9.29 -27.53
N VAL A 12 -7.43 8.45 -26.53
CA VAL A 12 -6.76 7.14 -26.66
C VAL A 12 -7.75 6.04 -26.29
N THR A 13 -7.96 5.07 -27.18
CA THR A 13 -8.73 3.87 -26.86
C THR A 13 -7.78 2.72 -26.57
N LEU A 14 -7.81 2.23 -25.34
CA LEU A 14 -7.14 1.01 -24.93
C LEU A 14 -8.09 -0.17 -25.12
N VAL A 15 -7.65 -1.18 -25.87
CA VAL A 15 -8.34 -2.46 -25.96
C VAL A 15 -7.55 -3.46 -25.14
N ARG A 16 -8.19 -4.09 -24.14
CA ARG A 16 -7.55 -5.18 -23.40
C ARG A 16 -7.22 -6.30 -24.38
N GLN A 17 -5.94 -6.59 -24.63
CA GLN A 17 -5.55 -7.86 -25.23
C GLN A 17 -5.71 -8.93 -24.14
N SER A 18 -6.80 -9.69 -24.19
CA SER A 18 -6.90 -10.93 -23.44
C SER A 18 -5.84 -11.91 -23.95
N THR A 19 -4.82 -12.19 -23.14
CA THR A 19 -3.97 -13.37 -23.35
C THR A 19 -4.01 -14.23 -22.10
N PHE A 20 -5.13 -14.92 -21.91
CA PHE A 20 -5.11 -16.26 -21.36
C PHE A 20 -5.45 -17.22 -22.50
N THR A 21 -4.44 -17.93 -23.01
CA THR A 21 -4.67 -19.19 -23.70
C THR A 21 -4.24 -20.32 -22.77
N GLU A 22 -5.09 -21.32 -22.62
CA GLU A 22 -4.78 -22.59 -21.96
C GLU A 22 -3.46 -23.14 -22.58
N GLY A 23 -2.36 -23.10 -21.82
CA GLY A 23 -1.08 -23.65 -22.28
C GLY A 23 0.21 -22.87 -21.98
N GLY A 24 0.15 -21.70 -21.32
CA GLY A 24 1.31 -21.14 -20.61
C GLY A 24 2.56 -20.84 -21.45
N LYS A 25 2.44 -20.32 -22.67
CA LYS A 25 3.57 -19.75 -23.42
C LYS A 25 3.16 -18.46 -24.14
N ILE A 26 3.72 -17.33 -23.73
CA ILE A 26 3.52 -16.03 -24.40
C ILE A 26 4.71 -15.74 -25.31
N LYS A 27 4.43 -15.52 -26.61
CA LYS A 27 5.28 -14.76 -27.53
C LYS A 27 4.69 -13.36 -27.62
N ALA A 28 5.44 -12.34 -27.19
CA ALA A 28 5.08 -10.94 -27.41
C ALA A 28 5.63 -10.51 -28.77
N ASP A 29 4.77 -10.30 -29.75
CA ASP A 29 5.05 -9.50 -30.95
C ASP A 29 4.11 -8.30 -30.94
N VAL A 30 4.61 -7.17 -30.47
CA VAL A 30 3.91 -5.88 -30.55
C VAL A 30 4.06 -5.36 -31.97
N LYS A 31 3.11 -5.66 -32.85
CA LYS A 31 2.94 -4.91 -34.10
C LYS A 31 1.92 -3.78 -33.88
N LYS A 32 2.44 -2.56 -33.92
CA LYS A 32 1.66 -1.32 -34.09
C LYS A 32 1.05 -1.36 -35.49
N GLU A 33 -0.27 -1.42 -35.60
CA GLU A 33 -0.98 -1.10 -36.83
C GLU A 33 -2.03 -0.03 -36.51
N ILE A 34 -1.85 1.13 -37.15
CA ILE A 34 -2.83 2.21 -37.24
C ILE A 34 -3.72 1.84 -38.43
N ALA A 35 -5.02 1.63 -38.22
CA ALA A 35 -5.97 1.48 -39.31
C ALA A 35 -7.37 1.95 -38.89
N ASP A 36 -7.99 2.66 -39.84
CA ASP A 36 -9.28 3.34 -39.79
C ASP A 36 -10.49 2.41 -39.54
N ILE A 37 -11.58 3.09 -39.17
CA ILE A 37 -12.92 2.64 -38.77
C ILE A 37 -13.59 1.69 -39.78
N ASP A 38 -14.29 0.66 -39.29
CA ASP A 38 -15.70 0.42 -39.68
C ASP A 38 -16.46 -0.37 -38.60
N MET A 39 -17.64 0.15 -38.21
CA MET A 39 -18.57 -0.52 -37.31
C MET A 39 -19.49 -1.44 -38.11
N GLU A 40 -19.47 -2.73 -37.81
CA GLU A 40 -20.66 -3.57 -37.93
C GLU A 40 -20.86 -4.33 -36.61
N GLU A 41 -22.01 -4.08 -35.98
CA GLU A 41 -22.51 -4.87 -34.86
C GLU A 41 -22.67 -6.34 -35.30
N ASN A 42 -22.01 -7.25 -34.60
CA ASN A 42 -22.53 -8.60 -34.42
C ASN A 42 -22.17 -9.12 -33.02
N VAL A 43 -23.23 -9.40 -32.26
CA VAL A 43 -23.25 -9.97 -30.92
C VAL A 43 -22.58 -11.35 -30.95
N GLY A 44 -21.51 -11.53 -30.16
CA GLY A 44 -20.90 -12.85 -29.95
C GLY A 44 -19.70 -12.82 -29.01
N LYS A 45 -19.93 -13.22 -27.75
CA LYS A 45 -18.97 -13.73 -26.74
C LYS A 45 -17.47 -13.51 -27.02
N ASP A 46 -16.96 -12.36 -26.59
CA ASP A 46 -15.60 -12.16 -26.07
C ASP A 46 -15.58 -10.73 -25.52
N ASP A 47 -15.53 -10.58 -24.18
CA ASP A 47 -15.57 -9.28 -23.50
C ASP A 47 -14.25 -8.52 -23.72
N ASN A 48 -14.07 -7.99 -24.92
CA ASN A 48 -13.06 -6.99 -25.24
C ASN A 48 -13.46 -5.67 -24.56
N TYR A 49 -13.10 -5.54 -23.29
CA TYR A 49 -13.28 -4.29 -22.55
C TYR A 49 -12.44 -3.19 -23.22
N LYS A 50 -13.12 -2.19 -23.78
CA LYS A 50 -12.49 -0.99 -24.36
C LYS A 50 -12.53 0.11 -23.30
N VAL A 51 -11.36 0.66 -22.97
CA VAL A 51 -11.22 1.84 -22.09
C VAL A 51 -10.86 3.04 -22.95
N GLU A 52 -11.71 4.06 -22.96
CA GLU A 52 -11.41 5.33 -23.62
C GLU A 52 -10.81 6.31 -22.60
N ILE A 53 -9.64 6.84 -22.91
CA ILE A 53 -8.96 7.89 -22.16
C ILE A 53 -9.09 9.18 -22.99
N PRO A 54 -9.91 10.15 -22.56
CA PRO A 54 -10.04 11.41 -23.28
C PRO A 54 -8.74 12.21 -23.35
N ALA A 55 -8.58 13.01 -24.39
CA ALA A 55 -7.53 14.01 -24.51
C ALA A 55 -7.47 14.88 -23.24
N LYS A 56 -6.27 15.27 -22.83
CA LYS A 56 -6.02 16.09 -21.62
C LYS A 56 -6.39 15.44 -20.29
N THR A 57 -6.66 14.14 -20.25
CA THR A 57 -6.72 13.39 -18.99
C THR A 57 -5.35 13.40 -18.32
N ASN A 58 -5.25 13.88 -17.07
CA ASN A 58 -3.98 13.90 -16.35
C ASN A 58 -3.53 12.45 -16.07
N LEU A 59 -2.38 12.05 -16.63
CA LEU A 59 -1.81 10.72 -16.46
C LEU A 59 -0.73 10.69 -15.39
N ALA A 60 0.03 11.78 -15.29
CA ALA A 60 1.05 11.95 -14.27
C ALA A 60 1.21 13.45 -13.96
N TYR A 61 1.72 13.76 -12.78
CA TYR A 61 1.99 15.12 -12.36
C TYR A 61 3.28 15.19 -11.56
N HIS A 62 3.94 16.33 -11.64
CA HIS A 62 5.10 16.66 -10.84
C HIS A 62 4.67 17.60 -9.72
N VAL A 63 4.96 17.21 -8.47
CA VAL A 63 4.69 18.02 -7.28
C VAL A 63 5.98 18.64 -6.79
N VAL A 64 5.89 19.90 -6.39
CA VAL A 64 6.92 20.58 -5.61
C VAL A 64 6.34 20.90 -4.25
N GLU A 65 7.05 20.52 -3.19
CA GLU A 65 6.63 20.80 -1.83
C GLU A 65 6.80 22.29 -1.50
N LEU A 66 5.88 22.82 -0.69
CA LEU A 66 5.94 24.18 -0.19
C LEU A 66 6.33 24.16 1.27
N LYS A 67 7.20 25.10 1.67
CA LYS A 67 7.64 25.30 3.04
C LYS A 67 7.01 26.57 3.60
N ILE A 68 6.20 26.46 4.63
CA ILE A 68 5.54 27.60 5.28
C ILE A 68 6.31 27.92 6.56
N ARG A 69 7.00 29.05 6.59
CA ARG A 69 7.78 29.50 7.73
C ARG A 69 6.88 30.08 8.83
N PRO A 70 7.35 30.19 10.09
CA PRO A 70 6.54 30.72 11.20
C PRO A 70 6.20 32.21 11.03
N ASP A 71 6.94 32.93 10.18
CA ASP A 71 6.67 34.31 9.79
C ASP A 71 5.60 34.43 8.68
N GLY A 72 5.02 33.31 8.24
CA GLY A 72 4.04 33.23 7.17
C GLY A 72 4.62 33.27 5.76
N SER A 73 5.95 33.33 5.60
CA SER A 73 6.58 33.28 4.29
C SER A 73 6.51 31.86 3.69
N ILE A 74 6.26 31.79 2.38
CA ILE A 74 6.18 30.53 1.64
C ILE A 74 7.46 30.35 0.81
N GLY A 75 8.20 29.29 1.08
CA GLY A 75 9.30 28.78 0.28
C GLY A 75 8.86 27.61 -0.61
N VAL A 76 9.68 27.33 -1.62
CA VAL A 76 9.50 26.19 -2.53
C VAL A 76 10.70 25.27 -2.33
N CYS A 77 10.46 23.99 -2.02
CA CYS A 77 11.52 23.00 -1.85
C CYS A 77 11.96 22.50 -3.22
N LEU A 78 13.12 22.94 -3.69
CA LEU A 78 13.61 22.64 -5.05
C LEU A 78 14.62 21.48 -5.09
N ILE A 79 15.09 21.01 -3.92
CA ILE A 79 16.08 19.94 -3.76
C ILE A 79 15.55 18.88 -2.79
N ASP A 80 15.91 17.61 -3.00
CA ASP A 80 15.39 16.46 -2.22
C ASP A 80 15.69 16.53 -0.71
N GLU A 81 16.66 17.36 -0.31
CA GLU A 81 17.04 17.57 1.10
C GLU A 81 16.14 18.59 1.82
N ASP A 82 15.39 19.42 1.07
CA ASP A 82 14.43 20.37 1.62
C ASP A 82 13.09 19.68 1.88
N LYS A 83 12.69 19.56 3.16
CA LYS A 83 11.35 19.09 3.53
C LYS A 83 10.35 20.24 3.52
N GLY A 84 9.23 20.08 2.81
CA GLY A 84 8.10 20.99 2.87
C GLY A 84 7.27 20.83 4.15
N GLY A 85 6.16 21.57 4.22
CA GLY A 85 5.29 21.63 5.38
C GLY A 85 5.49 22.90 6.21
N PHE A 86 4.93 22.92 7.42
CA PHE A 86 5.09 24.01 8.36
C PHE A 86 6.41 23.85 9.12
N ASP A 87 7.23 24.89 9.17
CA ASP A 87 8.40 24.91 10.06
C ASP A 87 7.94 24.81 11.51
N ILE A 88 8.27 23.69 12.16
CA ILE A 88 8.10 23.48 13.59
C ILE A 88 9.45 23.82 14.25
N PRO A 89 9.51 24.62 15.33
CA PRO A 89 10.77 24.94 15.99
C PRO A 89 11.53 23.67 16.38
N ASP A 90 12.81 23.62 16.00
CA ASP A 90 13.70 22.46 16.17
C ASP A 90 13.75 21.97 17.62
N SER A 91 12.98 20.94 17.94
CA SER A 91 13.21 20.10 19.09
C SER A 91 13.05 18.65 18.66
N LEU A 92 14.15 18.03 18.22
CA LEU A 92 14.58 16.68 18.60
C LEU A 92 15.83 16.29 17.78
N PRO A 93 16.91 15.83 18.43
CA PRO A 93 18.09 15.33 17.73
C PRO A 93 17.84 13.90 17.25
N VAL A 94 17.84 13.69 15.93
CA VAL A 94 17.83 12.35 15.33
C VAL A 94 19.19 11.70 15.57
N LYS A 95 19.24 10.69 16.45
CA LYS A 95 20.43 9.83 16.60
C LYS A 95 20.41 8.76 15.52
N GLU A 96 21.40 8.76 14.65
CA GLU A 96 21.64 7.66 13.72
C GLU A 96 22.01 6.39 14.50
N LYS A 97 21.05 5.47 14.60
CA LYS A 97 21.32 4.04 14.82
C LYS A 97 21.17 3.34 13.48
N ASP A 98 21.95 2.29 13.25
CA ASP A 98 21.79 1.36 12.13
C ASP A 98 20.35 0.81 12.12
N LYS A 99 19.46 1.50 11.38
CA LYS A 99 18.09 1.08 11.16
C LYS A 99 18.12 0.05 10.05
N SER A 100 17.55 -1.13 10.31
CA SER A 100 17.22 -2.08 9.25
C SER A 100 16.39 -1.34 8.19
N LEU A 101 16.55 -1.69 6.90
CA LEU A 101 15.79 -1.08 5.80
C LEU A 101 14.27 -1.07 6.04
N PHE A 102 13.78 -2.01 6.83
CA PHE A 102 12.36 -2.19 7.16
C PHE A 102 11.98 -1.71 8.56
N TYR A 103 12.91 -1.10 9.30
CA TYR A 103 12.64 -0.64 10.65
C TYR A 103 11.62 0.52 10.61
N PRO A 104 10.49 0.43 11.33
CA PRO A 104 9.53 1.52 11.39
C PRO A 104 10.11 2.70 12.19
N PRO A 105 9.46 3.89 12.17
CA PRO A 105 9.87 5.01 13.01
C PRO A 105 10.00 4.61 14.49
N GLU A 106 10.83 5.33 15.26
CA GLU A 106 11.14 4.96 16.65
C GLU A 106 9.90 4.96 17.54
N GLU A 107 9.00 5.90 17.28
CA GLU A 107 7.70 6.08 17.91
C GLU A 107 6.84 4.83 17.74
N VAL A 108 6.82 4.27 16.52
CA VAL A 108 6.10 3.04 16.18
C VAL A 108 6.75 1.81 16.83
N ALA A 109 8.08 1.78 16.92
CA ALA A 109 8.81 0.68 17.55
C ALA A 109 8.64 0.62 19.08
N MET A 110 8.33 1.75 19.73
CA MET A 110 8.14 1.90 21.18
C MET A 110 6.75 1.50 21.68
N VAL A 111 5.81 1.16 20.78
CA VAL A 111 4.48 0.69 21.14
C VAL A 111 4.58 -0.55 22.03
N LYS A 112 3.90 -0.51 23.19
CA LYS A 112 3.97 -1.56 24.21
C LYS A 112 3.18 -2.82 23.84
N ASP A 113 2.05 -2.67 23.14
CA ASP A 113 1.12 -3.76 22.87
C ASP A 113 1.07 -4.15 21.38
N LYS A 114 2.23 -4.51 20.83
CA LYS A 114 2.41 -4.80 19.40
C LYS A 114 1.55 -5.96 18.89
N ARG A 115 1.18 -6.89 19.78
CA ARG A 115 0.32 -8.03 19.44
C ARG A 115 -1.13 -7.60 19.22
N GLU A 116 -1.65 -6.72 20.07
CA GLU A 116 -3.01 -6.18 19.90
C GLU A 116 -3.12 -5.39 18.59
N VAL A 117 -2.07 -4.62 18.25
CA VAL A 117 -1.97 -3.94 16.95
C VAL A 117 -2.01 -4.95 15.80
N GLN A 118 -1.16 -5.97 15.84
CA GLN A 118 -1.14 -7.02 14.81
C GLN A 118 -2.50 -7.70 14.62
N GLU A 119 -3.17 -8.08 15.71
CA GLU A 119 -4.47 -8.74 15.69
C GLU A 119 -5.56 -7.82 15.10
N ALA A 120 -5.59 -6.55 15.51
CA ALA A 120 -6.54 -5.57 14.98
C ALA A 120 -6.35 -5.31 13.48
N PHE A 121 -5.10 -5.19 13.01
CA PHE A 121 -4.81 -5.07 11.58
C PHE A 121 -5.25 -6.32 10.83
N ALA A 122 -4.89 -7.52 11.30
CA ALA A 122 -5.27 -8.78 10.67
C ALA A 122 -6.80 -8.95 10.55
N GLU A 123 -7.56 -8.45 11.53
CA GLU A 123 -9.02 -8.40 11.47
C GLU A 123 -9.53 -7.43 10.40
N CYS A 124 -8.99 -6.21 10.35
CA CYS A 124 -9.36 -5.21 9.34
C CYS A 124 -9.01 -5.64 7.92
N LEU A 125 -7.93 -6.41 7.73
CA LEU A 125 -7.55 -6.99 6.44
C LEU A 125 -8.59 -7.96 5.85
N ASN A 126 -9.59 -8.40 6.64
CA ASN A 126 -10.72 -9.17 6.10
C ASN A 126 -11.73 -8.29 5.34
N PHE A 127 -11.61 -6.97 5.46
CA PHE A 127 -12.56 -5.99 4.91
C PHE A 127 -11.78 -4.91 4.14
N PRO A 128 -11.35 -5.16 2.90
CA PRO A 128 -10.54 -4.19 2.14
C PRO A 128 -11.15 -2.79 2.07
N ILE A 129 -12.48 -2.71 1.88
CA ILE A 129 -13.21 -1.43 1.86
C ILE A 129 -13.13 -0.65 3.19
N LEU A 130 -12.85 -1.32 4.30
CA LEU A 130 -12.68 -0.70 5.60
C LEU A 130 -11.36 0.06 5.66
N MET A 131 -10.31 -0.41 4.99
CA MET A 131 -8.96 0.15 5.07
C MET A 131 -8.90 1.59 4.55
N GLU A 132 -9.44 1.84 3.35
CA GLU A 132 -9.49 3.19 2.78
C GLU A 132 -10.27 4.16 3.68
N ARG A 133 -11.33 3.66 4.33
CA ARG A 133 -12.17 4.46 5.22
C ARG A 133 -11.49 4.71 6.56
N LEU A 134 -10.80 3.73 7.13
CA LEU A 134 -10.04 3.90 8.36
C LEU A 134 -8.97 4.98 8.23
N VAL A 135 -8.23 5.02 7.12
CA VAL A 135 -7.25 6.10 6.86
C VAL A 135 -7.91 7.48 6.98
N HIS A 136 -9.04 7.66 6.31
CA HIS A 136 -9.77 8.92 6.36
C HIS A 136 -10.27 9.25 7.78
N ILE A 137 -10.87 8.29 8.48
CA ILE A 137 -11.36 8.45 9.86
C ILE A 137 -10.23 8.91 10.79
N LEU A 138 -9.08 8.27 10.69
CA LEU A 138 -7.94 8.59 11.52
C LEU A 138 -7.33 9.96 11.19
N HIS A 139 -7.36 10.40 9.93
CA HIS A 139 -6.96 11.76 9.58
C HIS A 139 -7.90 12.83 10.15
N VAL A 140 -9.21 12.57 10.18
CA VAL A 140 -10.19 13.45 10.83
C VAL A 140 -9.91 13.52 12.33
N ILE A 141 -9.71 12.37 12.98
CA ILE A 141 -9.34 12.30 14.41
C ILE A 141 -8.00 13.03 14.66
N HIS A 142 -7.01 12.84 13.79
CA HIS A 142 -5.69 13.46 13.90
C HIS A 142 -5.74 14.99 13.73
N SER A 143 -6.57 15.49 12.81
CA SER A 143 -6.72 16.92 12.52
C SER A 143 -7.57 17.68 13.56
N HIS A 144 -8.23 16.97 14.48
CA HIS A 144 -9.16 17.54 15.46
C HIS A 144 -10.29 18.35 14.80
N GLU A 145 -10.61 18.06 13.54
CA GLU A 145 -11.73 18.69 12.85
C GLU A 145 -13.03 18.08 13.37
N GLU A 146 -13.93 18.93 13.88
CA GLU A 146 -15.31 18.53 14.18
C GLU A 146 -16.07 18.33 12.86
N GLU A 147 -15.84 17.19 12.19
CA GLU A 147 -16.64 16.80 11.03
C GLU A 147 -17.92 16.08 11.48
N LYS A 148 -19.05 16.47 10.88
CA LYS A 148 -20.29 15.69 10.97
C LYS A 148 -20.11 14.39 10.19
N GLU A 149 -19.77 13.34 10.93
CA GLU A 149 -19.92 11.92 10.63
C GLU A 149 -19.74 11.49 9.16
N PRO A 150 -18.55 11.00 8.76
CA PRO A 150 -18.39 10.31 7.48
C PRO A 150 -19.00 8.88 7.46
N TRP A 151 -19.72 8.45 8.50
CA TRP A 151 -20.19 7.07 8.71
C TRP A 151 -21.71 6.99 8.88
N ASP A 152 -22.45 7.03 7.78
CA ASP A 152 -23.90 6.82 7.82
C ASP A 152 -24.27 5.34 8.06
N ASP A 153 -25.52 5.08 8.48
CA ASP A 153 -26.06 3.72 8.67
C ASP A 153 -25.84 2.81 7.45
N LYS A 154 -25.69 3.38 6.24
CA LYS A 154 -25.47 2.61 5.01
C LYS A 154 -24.06 2.04 4.97
N PHE A 155 -23.06 2.79 5.42
CA PHE A 155 -21.68 2.30 5.51
C PHE A 155 -21.61 1.07 6.43
N TRP A 156 -22.15 1.16 7.65
CA TRP A 156 -22.11 0.03 8.58
C TRP A 156 -22.96 -1.16 8.12
N ARG A 157 -24.10 -0.93 7.46
CA ARG A 157 -24.87 -2.01 6.84
C ARG A 157 -24.11 -2.70 5.71
N PHE A 158 -23.28 -1.97 4.98
CA PHE A 158 -22.45 -2.54 3.91
C PHE A 158 -21.30 -3.38 4.47
N VAL A 159 -20.63 -2.87 5.50
CA VAL A 159 -19.49 -3.55 6.15
C VAL A 159 -19.95 -4.74 7.02
N GLY A 160 -21.15 -4.66 7.59
CA GLY A 160 -21.73 -5.68 8.45
C GLY A 160 -21.18 -5.67 9.88
N ASP A 161 -21.78 -6.48 10.75
CA ASP A 161 -21.48 -6.52 12.19
C ASP A 161 -20.01 -6.90 12.45
N ASP A 162 -19.46 -7.85 11.68
CA ASP A 162 -18.08 -8.29 11.86
C ASP A 162 -17.06 -7.19 11.56
N GLY A 163 -17.28 -6.41 10.49
CA GLY A 163 -16.39 -5.30 10.16
C GLY A 163 -16.59 -4.10 11.08
N PHE A 164 -17.80 -3.88 11.61
CA PHE A 164 -18.02 -2.94 12.72
C PHE A 164 -17.19 -3.34 13.95
N GLN A 165 -17.22 -4.62 14.35
CA GLN A 165 -16.45 -5.11 15.49
C GLN A 165 -14.94 -5.00 15.27
N ALA A 166 -14.46 -5.30 14.05
CA ALA A 166 -13.05 -5.11 13.69
C ALA A 166 -12.65 -3.63 13.82
N THR A 167 -13.48 -2.71 13.29
CA THR A 167 -13.27 -1.26 13.40
C THR A 167 -13.25 -0.80 14.85
N HIS A 168 -14.18 -1.31 15.67
CA HIS A 168 -14.27 -1.00 17.09
C HIS A 168 -13.01 -1.40 17.85
N ARG A 169 -12.51 -2.63 17.65
CA ARG A 169 -11.25 -3.07 18.26
C ARG A 169 -10.06 -2.23 17.78
N PHE A 170 -10.06 -1.88 16.50
CA PHE A 170 -9.00 -1.08 15.91
C PHE A 170 -8.96 0.35 16.46
N LEU A 171 -10.10 1.05 16.55
CA LEU A 171 -10.17 2.39 17.14
C LEU A 171 -9.93 2.39 18.66
N LYS A 172 -10.23 1.28 19.34
CA LYS A 172 -9.89 1.11 20.75
C LYS A 172 -8.37 1.14 21.01
N LEU A 173 -7.54 0.72 20.05
CA LEU A 173 -6.07 0.83 20.16
C LEU A 173 -5.63 2.26 20.46
N ILE A 174 -6.33 3.24 19.86
CA ILE A 174 -6.01 4.66 20.00
C ILE A 174 -6.87 5.35 21.06
N ASN A 175 -7.49 4.59 21.97
CA ASN A 175 -8.43 5.07 22.99
C ASN A 175 -9.63 5.85 22.42
N VAL A 176 -10.08 5.49 21.21
CA VAL A 176 -11.29 6.03 20.61
C VAL A 176 -12.41 5.02 20.77
N ASN A 177 -13.46 5.42 21.48
CA ASN A 177 -14.68 4.63 21.61
C ASN A 177 -15.73 5.20 20.66
N PHE A 178 -16.53 4.31 20.08
CA PHE A 178 -17.69 4.69 19.30
C PHE A 178 -18.77 3.62 19.39
N GLU A 179 -20.02 4.06 19.39
CA GLU A 179 -21.19 3.17 19.36
C GLU A 179 -21.94 3.33 18.03
N TYR A 180 -22.75 2.34 17.70
CA TYR A 180 -23.53 2.37 16.46
C TYR A 180 -24.53 3.54 16.49
N GLY A 181 -24.41 4.45 15.54
CA GLY A 181 -25.31 5.61 15.42
C GLY A 181 -25.04 6.73 16.42
N GLU A 182 -23.89 6.69 17.12
CA GLU A 182 -23.44 7.77 18.01
C GLU A 182 -22.20 8.47 17.44
N ALA A 183 -21.99 9.72 17.88
CA ALA A 183 -20.80 10.48 17.52
C ALA A 183 -19.56 9.85 18.18
N ILE A 184 -18.42 9.91 17.49
CA ILE A 184 -17.15 9.41 18.02
C ILE A 184 -16.63 10.35 19.11
N GLU A 185 -16.35 9.80 20.30
CA GLU A 185 -15.72 10.55 21.39
C GLU A 185 -14.19 10.35 21.37
N ALA A 186 -13.48 11.30 20.77
CA ALA A 186 -12.02 11.30 20.66
C ALA A 186 -11.32 12.15 21.75
N CYS A 187 -11.78 12.06 23.00
CA CYS A 187 -11.34 12.97 24.07
C CYS A 187 -9.95 12.66 24.64
N ASN A 188 -9.47 11.41 24.50
CA ASN A 188 -8.23 10.92 25.11
C ASN A 188 -7.40 10.07 24.14
N VAL A 189 -7.29 10.52 22.88
CA VAL A 189 -6.60 9.77 21.83
C VAL A 189 -5.14 9.52 22.20
N ASP A 190 -4.72 8.26 22.14
CA ASP A 190 -3.30 7.91 22.23
C ASP A 190 -2.61 8.31 20.92
N LYS A 191 -1.90 9.45 20.95
CA LYS A 191 -1.26 10.03 19.77
C LYS A 191 -0.11 9.18 19.22
N ASP A 192 0.60 8.48 20.10
CA ASP A 192 1.72 7.62 19.69
C ASP A 192 1.16 6.39 18.96
N MET A 193 0.09 5.79 19.50
CA MET A 193 -0.61 4.71 18.82
C MET A 193 -1.30 5.17 17.54
N LEU A 194 -1.90 6.36 17.51
CA LEU A 194 -2.50 6.93 16.31
C LEU A 194 -1.49 7.06 15.17
N GLY A 195 -0.29 7.58 15.47
CA GLY A 195 0.80 7.65 14.48
C GLY A 195 1.25 6.28 13.98
N CYS A 196 1.36 5.29 14.89
CA CYS A 196 1.66 3.90 14.54
C CYS A 196 0.62 3.30 13.57
N VAL A 197 -0.65 3.46 13.90
CA VAL A 197 -1.76 2.90 13.14
C VAL A 197 -1.88 3.58 11.76
N LEU A 198 -1.81 4.91 11.71
CA LEU A 198 -1.80 5.68 10.46
C LEU A 198 -0.64 5.24 9.55
N TYR A 199 0.57 5.11 10.10
CA TYR A 199 1.74 4.68 9.33
C TYR A 199 1.52 3.35 8.60
N TYR A 200 1.00 2.32 9.29
CA TYR A 200 0.78 1.02 8.65
C TYR A 200 -0.39 1.03 7.66
N LEU A 201 -1.46 1.78 7.94
CA LEU A 201 -2.57 1.93 6.99
C LEU A 201 -2.14 2.67 5.73
N GLU A 202 -1.37 3.74 5.86
CA GLU A 202 -0.80 4.48 4.72
C GLU A 202 0.13 3.59 3.90
N LEU A 203 0.97 2.76 4.55
CA LEU A 203 1.77 1.75 3.83
C LEU A 203 0.89 0.78 3.03
N MET A 204 -0.20 0.31 3.61
CA MET A 204 -1.15 -0.57 2.93
C MET A 204 -1.90 0.13 1.80
N SER A 205 -2.09 1.45 1.86
CA SER A 205 -2.72 2.22 0.77
C SER A 205 -1.89 2.25 -0.52
N PHE A 206 -0.58 1.95 -0.45
CA PHE A 206 0.26 1.77 -1.63
C PHE A 206 0.16 0.38 -2.27
N MET A 207 -0.68 -0.49 -1.70
CA MET A 207 -0.81 -1.89 -2.09
C MET A 207 -2.20 -2.13 -2.68
N SER A 208 -2.27 -3.02 -3.67
CA SER A 208 -3.50 -3.55 -4.23
C SER A 208 -4.19 -4.52 -3.26
N ASP A 209 -5.49 -4.75 -3.48
CA ASP A 209 -6.27 -5.72 -2.71
C ASP A 209 -5.65 -7.13 -2.77
N GLU A 210 -5.08 -7.52 -3.90
CA GLU A 210 -4.38 -8.80 -4.05
C GLU A 210 -3.11 -8.86 -3.18
N GLU A 211 -2.31 -7.79 -3.16
CA GLU A 211 -1.11 -7.71 -2.33
C GLU A 211 -1.44 -7.68 -0.82
N ILE A 212 -2.49 -6.97 -0.43
CA ILE A 212 -2.98 -6.91 0.95
C ILE A 212 -3.49 -8.29 1.40
N ASN A 213 -4.28 -8.98 0.57
CA ASN A 213 -4.74 -10.34 0.84
C ASN A 213 -3.55 -11.31 0.96
N ALA A 214 -2.52 -11.14 0.14
CA ALA A 214 -1.30 -11.95 0.21
C ALA A 214 -0.51 -11.73 1.52
N ILE A 215 -0.42 -10.48 2.01
CA ILE A 215 0.16 -10.17 3.34
C ILE A 215 -0.61 -10.88 4.46
N LYS A 216 -1.95 -10.87 4.39
CA LYS A 216 -2.78 -11.55 5.39
C LYS A 216 -2.42 -13.03 5.51
N TYR A 217 -2.06 -13.72 4.42
CA TYR A 217 -1.60 -15.11 4.51
C TYR A 217 -0.24 -15.26 5.22
N CYS A 218 0.66 -14.29 5.07
CA CYS A 218 1.94 -14.26 5.79
C CYS A 218 1.73 -14.13 7.30
N ALA A 219 0.66 -13.47 7.75
CA ALA A 219 0.30 -13.38 9.16
C ALA A 219 0.11 -14.75 9.82
N PHE A 220 -0.43 -15.73 9.08
CA PHE A 220 -0.67 -17.08 9.57
C PHE A 220 0.54 -18.01 9.44
N ARG A 221 1.64 -17.54 8.83
CA ARG A 221 2.88 -18.28 8.57
C ARG A 221 4.10 -17.46 8.98
N PRO A 222 4.23 -17.07 10.27
CA PRO A 222 5.27 -16.16 10.73
C PRO A 222 6.70 -16.68 10.47
N HIS A 223 6.88 -17.99 10.33
CA HIS A 223 8.19 -18.60 9.99
C HIS A 223 8.68 -18.26 8.58
N LEU A 224 7.79 -17.84 7.66
CA LEU A 224 8.16 -17.42 6.31
C LEU A 224 8.59 -15.96 6.24
N VAL A 225 8.20 -15.14 7.23
CA VAL A 225 8.49 -13.69 7.23
C VAL A 225 9.98 -13.38 7.10
N PRO A 226 10.92 -14.05 7.82
CA PRO A 226 12.35 -13.80 7.62
C PRO A 226 12.84 -14.09 6.19
N CYS A 227 12.24 -15.06 5.50
CA CYS A 227 12.59 -15.39 4.12
C CYS A 227 12.13 -14.28 3.16
N PHE A 228 10.90 -13.78 3.31
CA PHE A 228 10.41 -12.61 2.57
C PHE A 228 11.29 -11.38 2.79
N LEU A 229 11.61 -11.06 4.05
CA LEU A 229 12.45 -9.89 4.36
C LEU A 229 13.85 -10.01 3.74
N LYS A 230 14.41 -11.22 3.66
CA LYS A 230 15.68 -11.45 2.96
C LYS A 230 15.57 -11.14 1.47
N VAL A 231 14.55 -11.68 0.80
CA VAL A 231 14.28 -11.43 -0.62
C VAL A 231 14.05 -9.94 -0.87
N PHE A 232 13.22 -9.28 -0.07
CA PHE A 232 12.90 -7.86 -0.23
C PHE A 232 14.12 -6.96 -0.01
N ARG A 233 14.97 -7.29 0.97
CA ARG A 233 16.23 -6.57 1.19
C ARG A 233 17.14 -6.70 -0.02
N ASP A 234 17.29 -7.91 -0.55
CA ASP A 234 18.17 -8.15 -1.68
C ASP A 234 17.63 -7.41 -2.92
N THR A 235 16.31 -7.39 -3.14
CA THR A 235 15.63 -6.55 -4.15
C THR A 235 15.95 -5.07 -3.98
N LEU A 236 15.68 -4.48 -2.81
CA LEU A 236 15.83 -3.04 -2.58
C LEU A 236 17.29 -2.59 -2.59
N THR A 237 18.22 -3.49 -2.28
CA THR A 237 19.67 -3.24 -2.40
C THR A 237 20.22 -3.61 -3.78
N GLN A 238 19.36 -3.95 -4.73
CA GLN A 238 19.70 -4.34 -6.11
C GLN A 238 20.71 -5.48 -6.18
N LYS A 239 20.69 -6.38 -5.21
CA LYS A 239 21.51 -7.59 -5.18
C LYS A 239 20.79 -8.73 -5.90
N PRO A 240 21.52 -9.65 -6.55
CA PRO A 240 20.93 -10.87 -7.07
C PRO A 240 20.24 -11.65 -5.94
N ILE A 241 18.99 -12.05 -6.16
CA ILE A 241 18.24 -12.85 -5.20
C ILE A 241 18.65 -14.30 -5.39
N GLU A 242 19.43 -14.84 -4.47
CA GLU A 242 19.84 -16.25 -4.52
C GLU A 242 18.63 -17.18 -4.37
N LYS A 243 18.57 -18.23 -5.20
CA LYS A 243 17.51 -19.26 -5.14
C LYS A 243 17.36 -19.86 -3.75
N ASN A 244 18.47 -20.07 -3.03
CA ASN A 244 18.46 -20.60 -1.65
C ASN A 244 17.67 -19.72 -0.67
N SER A 245 17.63 -18.40 -0.90
CA SER A 245 16.81 -17.46 -0.11
C SER A 245 15.32 -17.63 -0.38
N MET A 246 14.96 -18.14 -1.55
CA MET A 246 13.58 -18.33 -1.99
C MET A 246 13.05 -19.74 -1.74
N MET A 247 13.91 -20.76 -1.66
CA MET A 247 13.50 -22.16 -1.48
C MET A 247 12.38 -22.37 -0.44
N PRO A 248 12.45 -21.78 0.77
CA PRO A 248 11.38 -21.95 1.76
C PRO A 248 10.02 -21.34 1.34
N LEU A 249 10.04 -20.34 0.45
CA LEU A 249 8.84 -19.70 -0.09
C LEU A 249 8.22 -20.50 -1.24
N LEU A 250 9.06 -21.23 -1.99
CA LEU A 250 8.60 -22.01 -3.16
C LEU A 250 7.68 -23.18 -2.81
N GLU A 251 7.68 -23.60 -1.55
CA GLU A 251 6.85 -24.69 -1.05
C GLU A 251 5.38 -24.27 -0.77
N TYR A 252 5.07 -22.98 -0.88
CA TYR A 252 3.77 -22.42 -0.51
C TYR A 252 3.19 -21.59 -1.64
N ASP A 253 2.08 -22.06 -2.23
CA ASP A 253 1.39 -21.35 -3.32
C ASP A 253 1.08 -19.89 -2.95
N GLN A 254 0.63 -19.64 -1.72
CA GLN A 254 0.30 -18.27 -1.27
C GLN A 254 1.54 -17.36 -1.19
N ALA A 255 2.73 -17.93 -0.92
CA ALA A 255 3.96 -17.16 -0.91
C ALA A 255 4.43 -16.82 -2.33
N LEU A 256 4.18 -17.73 -3.29
CA LEU A 256 4.40 -17.47 -4.71
C LEU A 256 3.45 -16.41 -5.23
N ASP A 257 2.17 -16.49 -4.86
CA ASP A 257 1.15 -15.48 -5.20
C ASP A 257 1.58 -14.10 -4.70
N PHE A 258 2.08 -14.02 -3.45
CA PHE A 258 2.53 -12.74 -2.91
C PHE A 258 3.70 -12.14 -3.72
N LEU A 259 4.71 -12.95 -4.03
CA LEU A 259 5.84 -12.51 -4.84
C LEU A 259 5.38 -12.13 -6.26
N TYR A 260 4.44 -12.86 -6.84
CA TYR A 260 3.88 -12.53 -8.13
C TYR A 260 3.14 -11.19 -8.12
N CYS A 261 2.32 -10.93 -7.10
CA CYS A 261 1.63 -9.65 -6.91
C CYS A 261 2.62 -8.48 -6.80
N LEU A 262 3.76 -8.69 -6.12
CA LEU A 262 4.85 -7.71 -6.03
C LEU A 262 5.71 -7.62 -7.32
N GLY A 263 5.31 -8.32 -8.40
CA GLY A 263 5.93 -8.21 -9.72
C GLY A 263 7.20 -9.05 -9.91
N TYR A 264 7.46 -10.05 -9.06
CA TYR A 264 8.60 -10.95 -9.26
C TYR A 264 8.30 -11.95 -10.40
N ASP A 265 9.27 -12.13 -11.31
CA ASP A 265 9.19 -13.16 -12.34
C ASP A 265 9.74 -14.48 -11.79
N LEU A 266 8.83 -15.41 -11.53
CA LEU A 266 9.12 -16.74 -10.98
C LEU A 266 9.23 -17.84 -12.05
N SER A 267 9.02 -17.50 -13.33
CA SER A 267 8.90 -18.49 -14.42
C SER A 267 10.16 -19.33 -14.65
N ASN A 268 11.32 -18.86 -14.19
CA ASN A 268 12.62 -19.51 -14.37
C ASN A 268 13.31 -19.91 -13.06
N VAL A 269 12.65 -19.81 -11.91
CA VAL A 269 13.20 -20.16 -10.59
C VAL A 269 13.79 -21.57 -10.55
N GLU A 270 13.21 -22.52 -11.29
CA GLU A 270 13.71 -23.89 -11.35
C GLU A 270 15.01 -24.01 -12.15
N LYS A 271 15.23 -23.12 -13.13
CA LYS A 271 16.28 -23.20 -14.14
C LYS A 271 17.47 -22.28 -13.87
N THR A 272 17.31 -21.25 -13.03
CA THR A 272 18.35 -20.27 -12.71
C THR A 272 18.69 -20.31 -11.23
N ASP A 273 19.95 -20.00 -10.89
CA ASP A 273 20.40 -19.90 -9.49
C ASP A 273 20.02 -18.57 -8.83
N THR A 274 19.52 -17.61 -9.64
CA THR A 274 19.13 -16.28 -9.22
C THR A 274 17.76 -15.90 -9.76
N VAL A 275 17.02 -15.10 -8.98
CA VAL A 275 15.76 -14.48 -9.39
C VAL A 275 15.99 -12.99 -9.62
N LEU A 276 15.33 -12.47 -10.65
CA LEU A 276 15.41 -11.06 -10.99
C LEU A 276 14.46 -10.26 -10.09
N PRO A 277 14.89 -9.10 -9.57
CA PRO A 277 14.00 -8.22 -8.84
C PRO A 277 12.90 -7.64 -9.76
N PRO A 278 11.74 -7.25 -9.21
CA PRO A 278 10.70 -6.57 -9.96
C PRO A 278 11.22 -5.26 -10.56
N LYS A 279 10.78 -4.91 -11.77
CA LYS A 279 11.23 -3.69 -12.47
C LYS A 279 10.56 -2.41 -11.95
N GLU A 280 9.33 -2.50 -11.47
CA GLU A 280 8.48 -1.33 -11.21
C GLU A 280 7.89 -1.28 -9.79
N SER A 281 8.04 -2.34 -8.98
CA SER A 281 7.33 -2.50 -7.70
C SER A 281 8.16 -2.24 -6.44
N PHE A 282 9.22 -1.42 -6.52
CA PHE A 282 10.11 -1.19 -5.37
C PHE A 282 9.38 -0.58 -4.16
N LYS A 283 8.42 0.32 -4.39
CA LYS A 283 7.63 0.92 -3.30
C LYS A 283 6.72 -0.09 -2.60
N ALA A 284 6.06 -0.97 -3.36
CA ALA A 284 5.21 -2.02 -2.79
C ALA A 284 6.07 -3.06 -2.03
N VAL A 285 7.25 -3.41 -2.55
CA VAL A 285 8.21 -4.28 -1.85
C VAL A 285 8.71 -3.65 -0.55
N GLU A 286 9.00 -2.35 -0.56
CA GLU A 286 9.39 -1.61 0.64
C GLU A 286 8.26 -1.56 1.68
N ALA A 287 7.04 -1.23 1.24
CA ALA A 287 5.86 -1.19 2.09
C ALA A 287 5.56 -2.55 2.69
N ALA A 288 5.54 -3.61 1.87
CA ALA A 288 5.40 -4.99 2.28
C ALA A 288 6.45 -5.37 3.33
N GLY A 289 7.73 -5.04 3.11
CA GLY A 289 8.80 -5.33 4.05
C GLY A 289 8.64 -4.61 5.39
N LYS A 290 8.25 -3.33 5.37
CA LYS A 290 7.97 -2.54 6.59
C LYS A 290 6.78 -3.07 7.37
N ILE A 291 5.70 -3.45 6.70
CA ILE A 291 4.53 -4.10 7.30
C ILE A 291 4.94 -5.44 7.90
N LEU A 292 5.64 -6.28 7.13
CA LEU A 292 6.05 -7.62 7.56
C LEU A 292 6.97 -7.58 8.79
N TYR A 293 7.98 -6.71 8.77
CA TYR A 293 8.91 -6.55 9.88
C TYR A 293 8.22 -5.95 11.11
N GLY A 294 7.46 -4.88 10.89
CA GLY A 294 6.77 -4.13 11.93
C GLY A 294 5.71 -4.93 12.68
N LEU A 295 4.83 -5.61 11.94
CA LEU A 295 3.68 -6.31 12.50
C LEU A 295 3.94 -7.77 12.85
N PHE A 296 5.02 -8.41 12.36
CA PHE A 296 5.23 -9.85 12.56
C PHE A 296 6.60 -10.25 13.13
N ILE A 297 7.62 -9.38 13.09
CA ILE A 297 8.93 -9.65 13.70
C ILE A 297 9.10 -8.90 15.02
N LEU A 298 8.85 -7.58 15.03
CA LEU A 298 8.99 -6.75 16.25
C LEU A 298 8.09 -7.16 17.43
N PRO A 299 6.90 -7.77 17.26
CA PRO A 299 6.10 -8.24 18.38
C PRO A 299 6.63 -9.52 19.05
N VAL A 300 7.51 -10.26 18.37
CA VAL A 300 8.02 -11.58 18.82
C VAL A 300 9.37 -11.46 19.53
N GLN A 301 10.03 -10.31 19.44
CA GLN A 301 11.33 -9.99 20.08
C GLN A 301 11.14 -9.25 21.40
#